data_AF-A0A820JI69-F1
#
_entry.id   AF-A0A820JI69-F1
#
_cell.length_a   1.000
_cell.length_b   1.000
_cell.length_c   1.000
_cell.angle_alpha   90.00
_cell.angle_beta   90.00
_cell.angle_gamma   90.00
#
_symmetry.space_group_name_H-M   'P 1'
#
loop_
_entity.id
_entity.type
_entity.pdbx_description
1 polymer ?
#
loop_
_entity_poly.entity_id
_entity_poly.type
_entity_poly.pdbx_seq_one_letter_code
_entity_poly.pdbx_strand_id
1 'polypeptide(L)'
;MRYNLVRVCEASFEFNKTETLYKEILREHSKYVDCVLRLGSMVHDRARRNSTPNDSYSRQLGQWLINLLIKYWIFVSCGMLLLVSIQNTVVIYRIIYMVFYLLFILSFQV
;
A
#
# COMPACT_ATOMS: atom_id res chain seq x y z
N MET A 1 13.34 -33.14 5.27
CA MET A 1 14.17 -33.31 4.04
C MET A 1 13.60 -32.59 2.82
N ARG A 2 12.27 -32.52 2.65
CA ARG A 2 11.60 -31.88 1.49
C ARG A 2 12.00 -30.40 1.27
N TYR A 3 12.15 -29.61 2.33
CA TYR A 3 12.58 -28.20 2.24
C TYR A 3 13.94 -28.02 1.52
N ASN A 4 14.93 -28.86 1.83
CA ASN A 4 16.26 -28.76 1.22
C ASN A 4 16.22 -29.13 -0.28
N LEU A 5 15.34 -30.07 -0.64
CA LEU A 5 15.10 -30.44 -2.05
C LEU A 5 14.44 -29.30 -2.83
N VAL A 6 13.50 -28.58 -2.22
CA VAL A 6 12.87 -27.41 -2.87
C VAL A 6 13.88 -26.29 -3.11
N ARG A 7 14.84 -26.06 -2.19
CA ARG A 7 15.94 -25.10 -2.40
C ARG A 7 16.84 -25.47 -3.57
N VAL A 8 17.12 -26.75 -3.76
CA VAL A 8 17.87 -27.24 -4.94
C VAL A 8 17.06 -27.03 -6.21
N CYS A 9 15.77 -27.35 -6.19
CA CYS A 9 14.86 -27.15 -7.33
C CYS A 9 14.73 -25.67 -7.72
N GLU A 10 14.71 -24.78 -6.73
CA GLU A 10 14.77 -23.32 -6.91
C GLU A 10 16.10 -22.88 -7.56
N ALA A 11 17.23 -23.43 -7.10
CA ALA A 11 18.54 -23.18 -7.68
C ALA A 11 18.69 -23.73 -9.11
N SER A 12 17.92 -24.76 -9.46
CA SER A 12 17.82 -25.33 -10.81
C SER A 12 16.88 -24.55 -11.75
N PHE A 13 16.34 -23.39 -11.34
CA PHE A 13 15.42 -22.55 -12.12
C PHE A 13 14.08 -23.20 -12.50
N GLU A 14 13.67 -24.30 -11.84
CA GLU A 14 12.40 -24.99 -12.09
C GLU A 14 11.24 -24.35 -11.27
N PHE A 15 10.87 -23.10 -11.56
CA PHE A 15 9.93 -22.32 -10.73
C PHE A 15 8.52 -22.94 -10.59
N ASN A 16 7.97 -23.53 -11.64
CA ASN A 16 6.61 -24.14 -11.59
C ASN A 16 6.54 -25.35 -10.66
N LYS A 17 7.59 -26.17 -10.68
CA LYS A 17 7.71 -27.36 -9.82
C LYS A 17 7.99 -26.95 -8.38
N THR A 18 8.86 -25.96 -8.21
CA THR A 18 9.20 -25.35 -6.92
C THR A 18 7.95 -24.79 -6.22
N GLU A 19 7.07 -24.09 -6.94
CA GLU A 19 5.82 -23.55 -6.38
C GLU A 19 4.89 -24.66 -5.85
N THR A 20 4.78 -25.76 -6.59
CA THR A 20 3.94 -26.91 -6.23
C THR A 20 4.46 -27.59 -4.97
N LEU A 21 5.79 -27.79 -4.89
CA LEU A 21 6.44 -28.38 -3.72
C LEU A 21 6.37 -27.47 -2.48
N TYR A 22 6.50 -26.15 -2.63
CA TYR A 22 6.29 -25.21 -1.51
C TYR A 22 4.85 -25.26 -0.98
N LYS A 23 3.85 -25.37 -1.87
CA LYS A 23 2.43 -25.52 -1.47
C LYS A 23 2.16 -26.83 -0.73
N GLU A 24 2.80 -27.93 -1.16
CA GLU A 24 2.72 -29.22 -0.47
C GLU A 24 3.33 -29.15 0.94
N ILE A 25 4.50 -28.53 1.08
CA ILE A 25 5.17 -28.32 2.38
C ILE A 25 4.32 -27.45 3.32
N LEU A 26 3.69 -26.37 2.81
CA LEU A 26 2.81 -25.53 3.61
C LEU A 26 1.60 -26.30 4.14
N ARG A 27 1.07 -27.25 3.36
CA ARG A 27 -0.08 -28.07 3.73
C ARG A 27 0.24 -29.03 4.88
N GLU A 28 1.47 -29.55 4.91
CA GLU A 28 1.95 -30.47 5.95
C GLU A 28 2.45 -29.72 7.19
N HIS A 29 3.07 -28.55 7.00
CA HIS A 29 3.63 -27.73 8.06
C HIS A 29 3.37 -26.24 7.82
N SER A 30 2.23 -25.74 8.27
CA SER A 30 1.84 -24.32 8.14
C SER A 30 2.74 -23.32 8.91
N LYS A 31 3.67 -23.79 9.75
CA LYS A 31 4.52 -22.95 10.60
C LYS A 31 5.79 -22.40 9.92
N TYR A 32 6.09 -22.82 8.68
CA TYR A 32 7.28 -22.36 7.95
C TYR A 32 7.06 -20.99 7.31
N VAL A 33 7.30 -19.93 8.08
CA VAL A 33 7.20 -18.53 7.64
C VAL A 33 8.09 -18.23 6.43
N ASP A 34 9.29 -18.80 6.35
CA ASP A 34 10.21 -18.63 5.22
C ASP A 34 9.60 -19.11 3.89
N CYS A 35 8.92 -20.27 3.90
CA CYS A 35 8.24 -20.81 2.72
C CYS A 35 7.11 -19.88 2.26
N VAL A 36 6.34 -19.33 3.19
CA VAL A 36 5.26 -18.36 2.89
C VAL A 36 5.84 -17.10 2.26
N LEU A 37 6.91 -16.55 2.84
CA LEU A 37 7.54 -15.33 2.36
C LEU A 37 8.11 -15.51 0.95
N ARG A 38 8.81 -16.62 0.67
CA ARG A 38 9.31 -16.93 -0.68
C ARG A 38 8.20 -17.17 -1.69
N LEU A 39 7.12 -17.85 -1.28
CA LEU A 39 5.94 -18.02 -2.14
C LEU A 39 5.34 -16.66 -2.50
N GLY A 40 5.26 -15.75 -1.52
CA GLY A 40 4.85 -14.37 -1.71
C GLY A 40 5.75 -13.60 -2.69
N SER A 41 7.08 -13.73 -2.58
CA SER A 41 8.01 -13.06 -3.51
C SER A 41 7.88 -13.58 -4.95
N MET A 42 7.67 -14.89 -5.13
CA MET A 42 7.45 -15.48 -6.45
C MET A 42 6.12 -15.02 -7.09
N VAL A 43 5.05 -14.94 -6.29
CA VAL A 43 3.75 -14.42 -6.77
C VAL A 43 3.84 -12.93 -7.11
N HIS A 44 4.54 -12.14 -6.30
CA HIS A 44 4.76 -10.72 -6.56
C HIS A 44 5.56 -10.51 -7.86
N ASP A 45 6.62 -11.27 -8.07
CA ASP A 45 7.41 -11.20 -9.31
C ASP A 45 6.58 -11.58 -10.54
N ARG A 46 5.76 -12.64 -10.43
CA ARG A 46 4.82 -13.03 -11.50
C ARG A 46 3.81 -11.91 -11.79
N ALA A 47 3.25 -11.27 -10.76
CA ALA A 47 2.33 -10.15 -10.93
C ALA A 47 3.01 -8.96 -11.61
N ARG A 48 4.28 -8.68 -11.29
CA ARG A 48 5.09 -7.63 -11.93
C ARG A 48 5.52 -7.97 -13.36
N ARG A 49 5.66 -9.25 -13.69
CA ARG A 49 5.98 -9.72 -15.05
C ARG A 49 4.75 -9.72 -15.96
N ASN A 50 3.60 -10.04 -15.40
CA ASN A 50 2.32 -10.06 -16.11
C ASN A 50 1.65 -8.68 -16.15
N SER A 51 2.12 -7.71 -15.35
CA SER A 51 1.57 -6.36 -15.38
C SER A 51 1.86 -5.71 -16.73
N THR A 52 0.81 -5.20 -17.36
CA THR A 52 0.94 -4.47 -18.62
C THR A 52 1.66 -3.14 -18.39
N PRO A 53 2.26 -2.52 -19.42
CA PRO A 53 2.87 -1.19 -19.27
C PRO A 53 1.89 -0.17 -18.65
N ASN A 54 0.59 -0.29 -18.94
CA ASN A 54 -0.47 0.56 -18.38
C ASN A 54 -0.60 0.46 -16.84
N ASP A 55 -0.41 -0.73 -16.26
CA ASP A 55 -0.46 -0.96 -14.82
C ASP A 55 0.74 -0.33 -14.09
N SER A 56 1.87 -0.20 -14.80
CA SER A 56 3.06 0.46 -14.27
C SER A 56 2.88 1.97 -14.20
N TYR A 57 2.18 2.57 -15.18
CA TYR A 57 1.85 3.99 -15.16
C TYR A 57 0.83 4.33 -14.07
N SER A 58 -0.22 3.51 -13.89
CA SER A 58 -1.24 3.76 -12.87
C SER A 58 -0.67 3.72 -11.45
N ARG A 59 0.25 2.80 -11.16
CA ARG A 59 0.94 2.71 -9.86
C ARG A 59 1.85 3.91 -9.60
N GLN A 60 2.63 4.31 -10.61
CA GLN A 60 3.52 5.48 -10.49
C GLN A 60 2.73 6.78 -10.35
N LEU A 61 1.63 6.93 -11.11
CA LEU A 61 0.71 8.05 -10.98
C LEU A 61 0.04 8.09 -9.62
N GLY A 62 -0.42 6.95 -9.09
CA GLY A 62 -1.02 6.88 -7.76
C GLY A 62 -0.03 7.34 -6.67
N GLN A 63 1.21 6.88 -6.74
CA GLN A 63 2.24 7.24 -5.76
C GLN A 63 2.65 8.73 -5.87
N TRP A 64 2.65 9.28 -7.08
CA TRP A 64 2.86 10.72 -7.30
C TRP A 64 1.69 11.55 -6.79
N LEU A 65 0.44 11.14 -7.10
CA LEU A 65 -0.78 11.79 -6.63
C LEU A 65 -0.90 11.80 -5.12
N ILE A 66 -0.56 10.69 -4.43
CA ILE A 66 -0.57 10.62 -2.96
C ILE A 66 0.47 11.59 -2.37
N ASN A 67 1.69 11.60 -2.90
CA ASN A 67 2.73 12.52 -2.45
C ASN A 67 2.34 13.99 -2.68
N LEU A 68 1.64 14.26 -3.78
CA LEU A 68 1.10 15.58 -4.09
C LEU A 68 -0.05 15.92 -3.13
N LEU A 69 -1.02 15.02 -2.92
CA LEU A 69 -2.10 15.20 -1.95
C LEU A 69 -1.57 15.52 -0.55
N ILE A 70 -0.55 14.81 -0.07
CA ILE A 70 0.07 15.05 1.25
C ILE A 70 0.70 16.45 1.32
N LYS A 71 1.41 16.86 0.25
CA LYS A 71 2.00 18.21 0.18
C LYS A 71 0.93 19.32 0.18
N TYR A 72 -0.14 19.16 -0.60
CA TYR A 72 -1.22 20.13 -0.67
C TYR A 72 -2.08 20.14 0.61
N TRP A 73 -2.21 19.00 1.29
CA TRP A 73 -2.95 18.86 2.55
C TRP A 73 -2.40 19.72 3.69
N ILE A 74 -1.06 19.76 3.83
CA ILE A 74 -0.38 20.60 4.81
C ILE A 74 -0.66 22.08 4.56
N PHE A 75 -0.71 22.49 3.28
CA PHE A 75 -1.02 23.87 2.92
C PHE A 75 -2.47 24.25 3.26
N VAL A 76 -3.43 23.36 2.99
CA VAL A 76 -4.85 23.56 3.37
C VAL A 76 -5.01 23.65 4.89
N SER A 77 -4.33 22.76 5.63
CA SER A 77 -4.37 22.77 7.10
C SER A 77 -3.75 24.05 7.69
N CYS A 78 -2.66 24.55 7.10
CA CYS A 78 -2.02 25.81 7.49
C CYS A 78 -2.90 27.03 7.19
N GLY A 79 -3.52 27.08 6.00
CA GLY A 79 -4.38 28.18 5.58
C GLY A 79 -5.63 28.35 6.46
N MET A 80 -6.24 27.24 6.86
CA MET A 80 -7.44 27.29 7.71
C MET A 80 -7.13 27.73 9.14
N LEU A 81 -5.95 27.38 9.68
CA LEU A 81 -5.48 27.87 10.98
C LEU A 81 -5.11 29.36 10.94
N LEU A 82 -4.49 29.81 9.85
CA LEU A 82 -4.13 31.22 9.67
C LEU A 82 -5.39 32.11 9.54
N LEU A 83 -6.40 31.65 8.79
CA LEU A 83 -7.70 32.34 8.69
C LEU A 83 -8.42 32.41 10.04
N VAL A 84 -8.37 31.34 10.85
CA VAL A 84 -8.89 31.33 12.23
C VAL A 84 -8.16 32.34 13.13
N SER A 85 -6.87 32.58 12.91
CA SER A 85 -6.08 33.55 13.67
C SER A 85 -6.40 35.01 13.33
N ILE A 86 -7.07 35.29 12.21
CA ILE A 86 -7.28 36.67 11.71
C ILE A 86 -8.64 37.26 12.13
N GLN A 87 -9.63 36.46 12.53
CA GLN A 87 -10.96 36.97 12.88
C GLN A 87 -11.15 37.21 14.38
N ASN A 88 -11.16 38.49 14.78
CA ASN A 88 -11.36 38.94 16.16
C ASN A 88 -12.84 39.13 16.60
N THR A 89 -13.81 38.88 15.73
CA THR A 89 -15.24 38.82 16.10
C THR A 89 -15.98 37.81 15.21
N VAL A 90 -17.16 37.35 15.67
CA VAL A 90 -18.16 36.48 15.03
C VAL A 90 -18.09 34.95 15.30
N VAL A 91 -18.92 34.50 16.26
CA VAL A 91 -19.12 33.12 16.75
C VAL A 91 -19.52 32.13 15.65
N ILE A 92 -20.23 32.61 14.62
CA ILE A 92 -20.74 31.81 13.50
C ILE A 92 -19.61 31.17 12.70
N TYR A 93 -18.48 31.86 12.52
CA TYR A 93 -17.36 31.31 11.77
C TYR A 93 -16.75 30.09 12.47
N ARG A 94 -16.68 30.06 13.81
CA ARG A 94 -16.11 28.91 14.55
C ARG A 94 -16.86 27.60 14.31
N ILE A 95 -18.19 27.64 14.25
CA ILE A 95 -19.03 26.45 14.04
C ILE A 95 -18.91 25.95 12.61
N ILE A 96 -18.97 26.88 11.64
CA ILE A 96 -18.81 26.55 10.22
C ILE A 96 -17.41 25.97 9.95
N TYR A 97 -16.36 26.52 10.57
CA TYR A 97 -15.00 26.01 10.44
C TYR A 97 -14.83 24.61 11.06
N MET A 98 -15.39 24.34 12.24
CA MET A 98 -15.31 23.02 12.87
C MET A 98 -16.03 21.94 12.06
N VAL A 99 -17.20 22.27 11.49
CA VAL A 99 -17.99 21.35 10.65
C VAL A 99 -17.32 21.13 9.29
N PHE A 100 -16.82 22.18 8.65
CA PHE A 100 -16.11 22.08 7.38
C PHE A 100 -14.80 21.30 7.52
N TYR A 101 -14.07 21.50 8.62
CA TYR A 101 -12.90 20.71 8.97
C TYR A 101 -13.24 19.22 9.18
N LEU A 102 -14.34 18.92 9.87
CA LEU A 102 -14.81 17.54 10.06
C LEU A 102 -15.19 16.87 8.73
N LEU A 103 -15.94 17.56 7.86
CA LEU A 103 -16.31 17.06 6.53
C LEU A 103 -15.07 16.81 5.67
N PHE A 104 -14.08 17.70 5.76
CA PHE A 104 -12.83 17.55 5.04
C PHE A 104 -12.01 16.36 5.54
N ILE A 105 -11.96 16.08 6.85
CA ILE A 105 -11.32 14.85 7.34
C ILE A 105 -12.05 13.59 6.86
N LEU A 106 -13.39 13.59 6.91
CA LEU A 106 -14.20 12.43 6.51
C LEU A 106 -14.08 12.12 5.00
N SER A 107 -14.00 13.14 4.15
CA SER A 107 -13.81 12.95 2.70
C SER A 107 -12.43 12.39 2.33
N PHE A 108 -11.42 12.51 3.20
CA PHE A 108 -10.06 12.01 2.93
C PHE A 108 -9.72 10.73 3.71
N GLN A 109 -10.61 10.30 4.61
CA GLN A 109 -10.51 9.01 5.29
C GLN A 109 -11.12 7.86 4.46
N VAL A 110 -11.86 8.17 3.39
CA VAL A 110 -12.48 7.19 2.48
C VAL A 110 -11.60 6.88 1.27
#